data_AF-A0A953DHS2-F1
#
_entry.id   AF-A0A953DHS2-F1
#
_cell.length_a   1.000
_cell.length_b   1.000
_cell.length_c   1.000
_cell.angle_alpha   90.00
_cell.angle_beta   90.00
_cell.angle_gamma   90.00
#
_symmetry.space_group_name_H-M   'P 1'
#
loop_
_entity.id
_entity.type
_entity.pdbx_description
1 polymer ?
#
loop_
_entity_poly.entity_id
_entity_poly.type
_entity_poly.pdbx_seq_one_letter_code
_entity_poly.pdbx_strand_id
1 'polypeptide(L)'
;MKDPNCIFCKIASGEIPAHKVYEDGDFVAFLDINPRASGHVQVIPKEHHRWVWDVPNVGAYFEDEVPHAHIWVWPNEDAGGKKDFEGNAEKIRKAL
;
A
#
# COMPACT_ATOMS: atom_id res chain seq x y z
N MET A 1 18.77 -4.23 3.26
CA MET A 1 19.66 -4.48 2.09
C MET A 1 18.84 -5.09 0.96
N LYS A 2 18.89 -4.53 -0.25
CA LYS A 2 18.11 -5.00 -1.41
C LYS A 2 18.55 -6.40 -1.87
N ASP A 3 17.60 -7.29 -2.15
CA ASP A 3 17.87 -8.63 -2.72
C ASP A 3 17.73 -8.59 -4.27
N PRO A 4 18.79 -8.89 -5.04
CA PRO A 4 18.76 -8.87 -6.50
C PRO A 4 17.85 -9.94 -7.13
N ASN A 5 17.40 -10.93 -6.36
CA ASN A 5 16.45 -11.94 -6.82
C ASN A 5 14.99 -11.61 -6.45
N CYS A 6 14.75 -10.56 -5.67
CA CYS A 6 13.42 -10.14 -5.28
C CYS A 6 12.80 -9.21 -6.34
N ILE A 7 11.65 -9.62 -6.91
CA ILE A 7 10.92 -8.80 -7.90
C ILE A 7 10.48 -7.45 -7.32
N PHE A 8 10.09 -7.40 -6.05
CA PHE A 8 9.68 -6.16 -5.38
C PHE A 8 10.86 -5.20 -5.18
N CYS A 9 12.06 -5.71 -4.89
CA CYS A 9 13.26 -4.87 -4.84
C CYS A 9 13.57 -4.23 -6.20
N LYS A 10 13.38 -4.98 -7.29
CA LYS A 10 13.56 -4.48 -8.67
C LYS A 10 12.52 -3.44 -9.06
N ILE A 11 11.28 -3.60 -8.60
CA ILE A 11 10.23 -2.58 -8.77
C ILE A 11 10.59 -1.32 -7.98
N ALA A 12 11.01 -1.47 -6.72
CA ALA A 12 11.41 -0.36 -5.86
C ALA A 12 12.66 0.38 -6.37
N SER A 13 13.60 -0.32 -7.04
CA SER A 13 14.77 0.30 -7.68
C SER A 13 14.48 0.88 -9.07
N GLY A 14 13.33 0.58 -9.67
CA GLY A 14 12.97 1.01 -11.02
C GLY A 14 13.61 0.17 -12.15
N GLU A 15 14.23 -0.97 -11.82
CA GLU A 15 14.76 -1.92 -12.81
C GLU A 15 13.65 -2.63 -13.60
N ILE A 16 12.50 -2.85 -12.97
CA ILE A 16 11.31 -3.42 -13.60
C ILE A 16 10.19 -2.37 -13.56
N PRO A 17 9.47 -2.14 -14.67
CA PRO A 17 8.39 -1.16 -14.70
C PRO A 17 7.22 -1.58 -13.79
N ALA A 18 6.62 -0.60 -13.14
CA ALA A 18 5.36 -0.74 -12.42
C ALA A 18 4.57 0.56 -12.52
N HIS A 19 3.23 0.47 -12.47
CA HIS A 19 2.35 1.64 -12.39
C HIS A 19 2.35 2.18 -10.96
N LYS A 20 3.36 2.98 -10.62
CA LYS A 20 3.48 3.63 -9.32
C LYS A 20 2.40 4.70 -9.14
N VAL A 21 1.72 4.65 -8.00
CA VAL A 21 0.71 5.64 -7.59
C VAL A 21 1.19 6.51 -6.43
N TYR A 22 2.22 6.06 -5.71
CA TYR A 22 2.86 6.81 -4.63
C TYR A 22 4.31 6.35 -4.44
N GLU A 23 5.19 7.26 -4.05
CA GLU A 23 6.58 6.96 -3.69
C GLU A 23 7.12 8.05 -2.76
N ASP A 24 7.76 7.65 -1.66
CA ASP A 24 8.48 8.55 -0.74
C ASP A 24 9.90 8.01 -0.44
N GLY A 25 10.51 8.45 0.66
CA GLY A 25 11.85 8.00 1.06
C GLY A 25 11.92 6.51 1.42
N ASP A 26 10.84 5.95 1.95
CA ASP A 26 10.83 4.65 2.64
C ASP A 26 9.96 3.62 1.92
N PHE A 27 8.93 4.05 1.20
CA PHE A 27 7.89 3.21 0.60
C PHE A 27 7.65 3.52 -0.87
N VAL A 28 7.09 2.53 -1.56
CA VAL A 28 6.51 2.69 -2.91
C VAL A 28 5.19 1.94 -2.97
N ALA A 29 4.20 2.55 -3.61
CA ALA A 29 2.91 1.94 -3.87
C ALA A 29 2.62 1.88 -5.38
N PHE A 30 2.15 0.73 -5.85
CA PHE A 30 1.89 0.49 -7.27
C PHE A 30 0.71 -0.45 -7.48
N LEU A 31 0.10 -0.40 -8.66
CA LEU A 31 -1.03 -1.26 -9.02
C LEU A 31 -0.60 -2.73 -9.15
N ASP A 32 -1.42 -3.63 -8.59
CA ASP A 32 -1.23 -5.06 -8.75
C ASP A 32 -1.51 -5.49 -10.20
N ILE A 33 -0.64 -6.36 -10.75
CA ILE A 33 -0.81 -6.92 -12.11
C ILE A 33 -1.95 -7.95 -12.17
N ASN A 34 -2.30 -8.56 -11.03
CA ASN A 34 -3.42 -9.48 -10.87
C ASN A 34 -4.39 -8.95 -9.80
N PRO A 35 -5.10 -7.84 -10.07
CA PRO A 35 -5.89 -7.14 -9.08
C PRO A 35 -7.11 -7.96 -8.64
N ARG A 36 -7.39 -7.99 -7.33
CA ARG A 36 -8.63 -8.58 -6.80
C ARG A 36 -9.86 -7.67 -6.97
N ALA A 37 -9.62 -6.37 -7.13
CA ALA A 37 -10.62 -5.35 -7.39
C ALA A 37 -9.98 -4.18 -8.14
N SER A 38 -10.78 -3.34 -8.79
CA SER A 38 -10.29 -2.11 -9.40
C SER A 38 -9.58 -1.23 -8.35
N GLY A 39 -8.42 -0.69 -8.72
CA GLY A 39 -7.60 0.11 -7.81
C GLY A 39 -6.83 -0.69 -6.74
N HIS A 40 -6.70 -2.02 -6.87
CA HIS A 40 -5.89 -2.81 -5.94
C HIS A 40 -4.41 -2.39 -6.03
N VAL A 41 -3.91 -1.82 -4.94
CA VAL A 41 -2.55 -1.29 -4.80
C VAL A 41 -1.77 -2.14 -3.80
N GLN A 42 -0.53 -2.46 -4.15
CA GLN A 42 0.45 -3.02 -3.22
C GLN A 42 1.35 -1.88 -2.71
N VAL A 43 1.52 -1.81 -1.39
CA VAL A 43 2.47 -0.90 -0.72
C VAL A 43 3.61 -1.74 -0.17
N ILE A 44 4.84 -1.42 -0.56
CA ILE A 44 6.04 -2.14 -0.10
C ILE A 44 7.07 -1.17 0.47
N PRO A 45 7.85 -1.59 1.47
CA PRO A 45 9.06 -0.86 1.87
C PRO A 45 10.13 -0.96 0.77
N LYS A 46 10.95 0.08 0.63
CA LYS A 46 12.13 0.09 -0.24
C LYS A 46 13.26 -0.78 0.32
N GLU A 47 13.32 -0.91 1.65
CA GLU A 47 14.17 -1.89 2.33
C GLU A 47 13.55 -3.29 2.28
N HIS A 48 14.38 -4.28 1.98
CA HIS A 48 13.92 -5.67 1.86
C HIS A 48 13.76 -6.32 3.23
N HIS A 49 12.56 -6.83 3.48
CA HIS A 49 12.23 -7.68 4.62
C HIS A 49 11.46 -8.90 4.11
N ARG A 50 11.83 -10.11 4.55
CA ARG A 50 11.18 -11.34 4.08
C ARG A 50 9.85 -11.55 4.80
N TRP A 51 9.84 -11.30 6.09
CA TRP A 51 8.67 -11.40 6.95
C TRP A 51 8.41 -10.08 7.66
N VAL A 52 7.16 -9.87 8.06
CA VAL A 52 6.77 -8.70 8.88
C VAL A 52 7.63 -8.60 10.15
N TRP A 53 8.02 -9.73 10.72
CA TRP A 53 8.85 -9.83 11.91
C TRP A 53 10.31 -9.38 11.70
N ASP A 54 10.76 -9.28 10.45
CA ASP A 54 12.11 -8.83 10.11
C ASP A 54 12.19 -7.29 10.03
N VAL A 55 11.07 -6.59 10.15
CA VAL A 55 11.02 -5.13 10.16
C VAL A 55 11.50 -4.61 11.52
N PRO A 56 12.51 -3.72 11.57
CA PRO A 56 12.94 -3.10 12.81
C PRO A 56 11.79 -2.39 13.51
N ASN A 57 11.68 -2.55 14.83
CA ASN A 57 10.62 -1.95 15.64
C ASN A 57 9.20 -2.30 15.16
N VAL A 58 8.99 -3.51 14.60
CA VAL A 58 7.67 -3.95 14.12
C VAL A 58 6.56 -3.74 15.16
N GLY A 59 6.87 -3.94 16.45
CA GLY A 59 5.93 -3.73 17.56
C GLY A 59 5.35 -2.32 17.61
N ALA A 60 6.13 -1.29 17.29
CA ALA A 60 5.64 0.09 17.25
C ALA A 60 4.53 0.28 16.20
N TYR A 61 4.59 -0.42 15.06
CA TYR A 61 3.54 -0.39 14.04
C TYR A 61 2.25 -1.11 14.44
N PHE A 62 2.30 -1.96 15.47
CA PHE A 62 1.14 -2.68 16.00
C PHE A 62 0.59 -2.06 17.30
N GLU A 63 1.43 -1.37 18.07
CA GLU A 63 1.09 -0.71 19.33
C GLU A 63 0.48 0.67 19.12
N ASP A 64 0.96 1.41 18.13
CA ASP A 64 0.14 2.46 17.53
C ASP A 64 -1.01 1.71 16.86
N GLU A 65 -2.24 1.88 17.37
CA GLU A 65 -3.42 1.63 16.54
C GLU A 65 -3.14 2.39 15.25
N VAL A 66 -2.73 1.71 14.18
CA VAL A 66 -2.73 2.28 12.83
C VAL A 66 -4.11 2.89 12.75
N PRO A 67 -4.28 4.23 12.67
CA PRO A 67 -5.58 4.85 12.87
C PRO A 67 -6.45 4.61 11.64
N HIS A 68 -6.72 3.34 11.34
CA HIS A 68 -7.39 2.76 10.19
C HIS A 68 -6.64 3.17 8.91
N ALA A 69 -6.34 2.21 8.04
CA ALA A 69 -5.90 2.57 6.70
C ALA A 69 -6.95 3.52 6.12
N HIS A 70 -6.58 4.79 5.92
CA HIS A 70 -7.47 5.76 5.30
C HIS A 70 -7.61 5.32 3.84
N ILE A 71 -8.73 4.68 3.49
CA ILE A 71 -9.06 4.44 2.09
C ILE A 71 -9.39 5.80 1.49
N TRP A 72 -8.44 6.35 0.74
CA TRP A 72 -8.65 7.50 -0.14
C TRP A 72 -9.24 7.00 -1.45
N VAL A 73 -10.37 7.57 -1.86
CA VAL A 73 -11.12 7.13 -3.02
C VAL A 73 -10.83 8.05 -4.21
N TRP A 74 -9.65 7.94 -4.82
CA TRP A 74 -9.29 8.72 -6.01
C TRP A 74 -10.25 8.44 -7.20
N PRO A 75 -10.73 9.47 -7.95
CA PRO A 75 -10.32 10.88 -7.97
C PRO A 75 -11.02 11.79 -6.94
N ASN A 76 -11.85 11.26 -6.05
CA ASN A 76 -12.50 12.05 -5.00
C ASN A 76 -11.63 12.14 -3.74
N GLU A 77 -11.54 13.34 -3.18
CA GLU A 77 -10.82 13.57 -1.90
C GLU A 77 -11.67 13.17 -0.67
N ASP A 78 -12.76 12.44 -0.89
CA ASP A 78 -13.67 12.04 0.18
C ASP A 78 -13.03 10.98 1.09
N ALA A 79 -12.78 11.36 2.34
CA ALA A 79 -12.34 10.43 3.37
C ALA A 79 -13.50 9.53 3.85
N GLY A 80 -13.18 8.26 4.05
CA GLY A 80 -14.07 7.29 4.71
C GLY A 80 -14.19 7.51 6.22
N GLY A 81 -15.30 7.07 6.81
CA GLY A 81 -15.51 7.04 8.26
C GLY A 81 -14.86 5.81 8.89
N LYS A 82 -14.17 5.98 10.03
CA LYS A 82 -13.34 4.94 10.67
C LYS A 82 -14.06 3.61 10.99
N LYS A 83 -15.39 3.64 11.18
CA LYS A 83 -16.22 2.46 11.51
C LYS A 83 -17.43 2.30 10.58
N ASP A 84 -17.48 3.08 9.51
CA ASP A 84 -18.59 3.09 8.55
C ASP A 84 -18.27 2.20 7.35
N PHE A 85 -18.28 0.88 7.57
CA PHE A 85 -17.89 -0.07 6.52
C PHE A 85 -18.84 -0.03 5.31
N GLU A 86 -20.14 0.12 5.54
CA GLU A 86 -21.14 0.19 4.48
C GLU A 86 -21.04 1.49 3.68
N GLY A 87 -20.97 2.64 4.35
CA GLY A 87 -20.85 3.94 3.70
C GLY A 87 -19.52 4.11 2.96
N ASN A 88 -18.41 3.60 3.52
CA ASN A 88 -17.13 3.57 2.82
C ASN A 88 -17.22 2.70 1.55
N ALA A 89 -17.84 1.51 1.63
CA ALA A 89 -18.00 0.64 0.47
C ALA A 89 -18.89 1.28 -0.62
N GLU A 90 -19.93 2.03 -0.25
CA GLU A 90 -20.75 2.77 -1.20
C GLU A 90 -19.97 3.91 -1.88
N LYS A 91 -19.20 4.69 -1.11
CA LYS A 91 -18.33 5.75 -1.65
C LYS A 91 -17.33 5.20 -2.68
N ILE A 92 -16.68 4.08 -2.37
CA ILE A 92 -15.76 3.40 -3.29
C ILE A 92 -16.49 3.00 -4.58
N ARG A 93 -17.68 2.38 -4.48
CA ARG A 93 -18.46 1.96 -5.66
C ARG A 93 -18.89 3.12 -6.55
N LYS A 94 -19.13 4.31 -6.00
CA LYS A 94 -19.52 5.50 -6.76
C LYS A 94 -18.36 6.19 -7.49
N ALA A 95 -17.13 5.95 -7.05
CA ALA A 95 -15.93 6.57 -7.63
C ALA A 95 -15.24 5.70 -8.69
N LEU A 96 -15.63 4.42 -8.80
CA LEU A 96 -15.30 3.52 -9.90
C LEU A 96 -16.21 3.76 -11.11
#